data_AF-A0A1G5SE20-F1
#
_entry.id   AF-A0A1G5SE20-F1
#
_cell.length_a   1.000
_cell.length_b   1.000
_cell.length_c   1.000
_cell.angle_alpha   90.00
_cell.angle_beta   90.00
_cell.angle_gamma   90.00
#
_symmetry.space_group_name_H-M   'P 1'
#
loop_
_entity.id
_entity.type
_entity.pdbx_description
1 polymer ?
#
loop_
_entity_poly.entity_id
_entity_poly.type
_entity_poly.pdbx_seq_one_letter_code
_entity_poly.pdbx_strand_id
1 'polypeptide(L)'
;MADNHNHDAAAIFRTQAEHEQRVADMLEDARIRFEAGDAWSLARAIAICGQYKVVMPKWVSSAYMNKFEAVHYGQERVLTLGSPYRKDAKITAVARQMNEGWEVYRAVTEYLQTHPLEGLAGAYIEVSRALNAKGAKIGKGAVAKYYKDALQAIEEQRENILKKL
;
A
#
# COMPACT_ATOMS: atom_id res chain seq x y z
N MET A 1 -12.77 17.04 -7.45
CA MET A 1 -12.81 16.17 -6.26
C MET A 1 -11.56 15.32 -6.30
N ALA A 2 -10.55 15.71 -5.51
CA ALA A 2 -9.22 15.12 -5.55
C ALA A 2 -9.07 14.19 -4.35
N ASP A 3 -8.97 12.89 -4.62
CA ASP A 3 -8.59 11.87 -3.65
C ASP A 3 -7.06 11.85 -3.54
N ASN A 4 -6.56 12.33 -2.42
CA ASN A 4 -5.15 12.25 -2.02
C ASN A 4 -4.87 10.86 -1.46
N HIS A 5 -4.30 9.96 -2.27
CA HIS A 5 -3.68 8.74 -1.79
C HIS A 5 -2.24 9.02 -1.34
N ASN A 6 -2.12 9.35 -0.06
CA ASN A 6 -0.85 9.53 0.63
C ASN A 6 -0.28 8.14 0.97
N HIS A 7 0.65 7.64 0.17
CA HIS A 7 1.38 6.41 0.45
C HIS A 7 2.53 6.68 1.44
N ASP A 8 2.43 6.02 2.60
CA ASP A 8 3.47 5.71 3.61
C ASP A 8 4.82 6.45 3.50
N ALA A 9 4.83 7.72 3.90
CA ALA A 9 6.00 8.26 4.58
C ALA A 9 6.02 7.68 6.00
N ALA A 10 7.08 6.98 6.39
CA ALA A 10 7.31 6.60 7.78
C ALA A 10 7.21 7.87 8.64
N ALA A 11 6.10 8.02 9.36
CA ALA A 11 5.85 9.19 10.19
C ALA A 11 6.90 9.23 11.28
N ILE A 12 7.84 10.18 11.18
CA ILE A 12 8.80 10.46 12.23
C ILE A 12 8.01 11.14 13.36
N PHE A 13 7.63 10.37 14.38
CA PHE A 13 6.94 10.89 15.57
C PHE A 13 7.91 11.78 16.36
N ARG A 14 7.50 12.99 16.73
CA ARG A 14 8.39 13.93 17.45
C ARG A 14 8.40 13.64 18.94
N THR A 15 7.34 13.04 19.47
CA THR A 15 7.26 12.59 20.87
C THR A 15 6.50 11.27 21.03
N GLN A 16 6.74 10.59 22.15
CA GLN A 16 5.99 9.38 22.55
C GLN A 16 4.48 9.66 22.70
N ALA A 17 4.10 10.84 23.21
CA ALA A 17 2.71 11.23 23.38
C ALA A 17 1.98 11.42 22.04
N GLU A 18 2.65 12.00 21.03
CA GLU A 18 2.10 12.11 19.67
C GLU A 18 1.90 10.74 19.02
N HIS A 19 2.83 9.81 19.29
CA HIS A 19 2.72 8.43 18.81
C HIS A 19 1.50 7.73 19.41
N GLU A 20 1.35 7.78 20.73
CA GLU A 20 0.24 7.17 21.46
C GLU A 20 -1.11 7.75 21.04
N GLN A 21 -1.22 9.08 20.94
CA GLN A 21 -2.44 9.74 20.50
C GLN A 21 -2.84 9.30 19.09
N ARG A 22 -1.89 9.24 18.16
CA ARG A 22 -2.19 8.85 16.78
C ARG A 22 -2.63 7.40 16.66
N VAL A 23 -2.02 6.50 17.43
CA VAL A 23 -2.45 5.10 17.49
C VAL A 23 -3.87 5.00 18.08
N ALA A 24 -4.18 5.80 19.11
CA ALA A 24 -5.52 5.88 19.66
C ALA A 24 -6.55 6.35 18.64
N ASP A 25 -6.26 7.42 17.89
CA ASP A 25 -7.14 7.94 16.84
C ASP A 25 -7.37 6.90 15.74
N MET A 26 -6.32 6.18 15.32
CA MET A 26 -6.42 5.12 14.30
C MET A 26 -7.28 3.93 14.77
N LEU A 27 -7.18 3.56 16.05
CA LEU A 27 -8.01 2.51 16.65
C LEU A 27 -9.45 2.95 16.83
N GLU A 28 -9.68 4.22 17.16
CA GLU A 28 -11.02 4.79 17.30
C GLU A 28 -11.75 4.88 15.95
N ASP A 29 -11.06 5.33 14.90
CA ASP A 29 -11.58 5.30 13.53
C ASP A 29 -11.97 3.88 13.10
N ALA A 30 -11.15 2.88 13.46
CA ALA A 30 -11.44 1.49 13.16
C ALA A 30 -12.65 0.98 13.97
N ARG A 31 -12.80 1.40 15.24
CA ARG A 31 -13.95 1.06 16.09
C ARG A 31 -15.24 1.61 15.49
N ILE A 32 -15.27 2.88 15.11
CA ILE A 32 -16.45 3.54 14.51
C ILE A 32 -16.89 2.80 13.24
N ARG A 33 -15.95 2.43 12.37
CA ARG A 33 -16.26 1.69 11.14
C ARG A 33 -16.73 0.26 11.41
N PHE A 34 -16.13 -0.40 12.39
CA PHE A 34 -16.56 -1.73 12.82
C PHE A 34 -18.01 -1.70 13.33
N GLU A 35 -18.35 -0.71 14.15
CA GLU A 35 -19.72 -0.50 14.65
C GLU A 35 -20.71 -0.13 13.53
N ALA A 36 -20.24 0.52 12.47
CA ALA A 36 -21.00 0.76 11.25
C ALA A 36 -21.16 -0.49 10.35
N GLY A 37 -20.63 -1.64 10.75
CA GLY A 37 -20.76 -2.93 10.03
C GLY A 37 -19.66 -3.21 9.03
N ASP A 38 -18.57 -2.44 8.98
CA ASP A 38 -17.41 -2.75 8.16
C ASP A 38 -16.59 -3.90 8.78
N ALA A 39 -16.81 -5.11 8.26
CA ALA A 39 -16.12 -6.31 8.72
C ALA A 39 -14.59 -6.21 8.63
N TRP A 40 -14.04 -5.46 7.66
CA TRP A 40 -12.60 -5.29 7.49
C TRP A 40 -11.95 -4.46 8.59
N SER A 41 -12.72 -3.58 9.23
CA SER A 41 -12.19 -2.68 10.25
C SER A 41 -11.65 -3.41 11.48
N LEU A 42 -12.14 -4.64 11.76
CA LEU A 42 -11.54 -5.51 12.79
C LEU A 42 -10.12 -5.98 12.40
N ALA A 43 -9.93 -6.44 11.16
CA ALA A 43 -8.60 -6.82 10.67
C ALA A 43 -7.63 -5.64 10.69
N ARG A 44 -8.12 -4.45 10.29
CA ARG A 44 -7.34 -3.21 10.35
C ARG A 44 -6.91 -2.88 11.77
N ALA A 45 -7.80 -2.97 12.76
CA ALA A 45 -7.45 -2.72 14.16
C ALA A 45 -6.40 -3.70 14.70
N ILE A 46 -6.52 -4.99 14.35
CA ILE A 46 -5.50 -6.01 14.70
C ILE A 46 -4.14 -5.65 14.09
N ALA A 47 -4.12 -5.24 12.82
CA ALA A 47 -2.91 -4.84 12.12
C ALA A 47 -2.26 -3.60 12.78
N ILE A 48 -3.06 -2.59 13.16
CA ILE A 48 -2.58 -1.40 13.90
C ILE A 48 -1.91 -1.85 15.21
N CYS A 49 -2.56 -2.71 15.99
CA CYS A 49 -1.98 -3.22 17.24
C CYS A 49 -0.63 -3.93 16.99
N GLY A 50 -0.55 -4.77 15.96
CA GLY A 50 0.66 -5.51 15.61
C GLY A 50 1.81 -4.65 15.06
N GLN A 51 1.48 -3.62 14.27
CA GLN A 51 2.44 -2.69 13.68
C GLN A 51 3.05 -1.78 14.74
N TYR A 52 2.22 -1.23 15.63
CA TYR A 52 2.65 -0.27 16.65
C TYR A 52 2.98 -0.90 18.01
N LYS A 53 2.93 -2.23 18.11
CA LYS A 53 3.25 -3.00 19.33
C LYS A 53 2.44 -2.56 20.55
N VAL A 54 1.17 -2.18 20.33
CA VAL A 54 0.26 -1.80 21.41
C VAL A 54 -0.63 -2.98 21.81
N VAL A 55 -1.05 -2.99 23.08
CA VAL A 55 -1.99 -3.99 23.60
C VAL A 55 -3.33 -3.83 22.89
N MET A 56 -3.93 -4.95 22.47
CA MET A 56 -5.25 -4.92 21.83
C MET A 56 -6.30 -4.34 22.78
N PRO A 57 -7.07 -3.33 22.35
CA PRO A 57 -8.23 -2.86 23.10
C PRO A 57 -9.25 -3.99 23.31
N LYS A 58 -10.03 -3.88 24.41
CA LYS A 58 -11.04 -4.89 24.76
C LYS A 58 -11.97 -5.21 23.59
N TRP A 59 -12.48 -4.20 22.89
CA TRP A 59 -13.40 -4.39 21.76
C TRP A 59 -12.78 -5.22 20.63
N VAL A 60 -11.49 -5.04 20.33
CA VAL A 60 -10.76 -5.79 19.30
C VAL A 60 -10.64 -7.25 19.74
N SER A 61 -10.15 -7.48 20.97
CA SER A 61 -9.96 -8.82 21.51
C SER A 61 -11.28 -9.59 21.61
N SER A 62 -12.35 -8.97 22.11
CA SER A 62 -13.67 -9.60 22.22
C SER A 62 -14.27 -9.89 20.83
N ALA A 63 -14.19 -8.95 19.88
CA ALA A 63 -14.70 -9.17 18.54
C ALA A 63 -13.96 -10.30 17.80
N TYR A 64 -12.64 -10.37 17.96
CA TYR A 64 -11.83 -11.47 17.43
C TYR A 64 -12.23 -12.81 18.06
N MET A 65 -12.29 -12.88 19.40
CA MET A 65 -12.63 -14.11 20.12
C MET A 65 -14.02 -14.62 19.75
N ASN A 66 -15.01 -13.74 19.65
CA ASN A 66 -16.36 -14.13 19.22
C ASN A 66 -16.37 -14.77 17.82
N LYS A 67 -15.62 -14.20 16.87
CA LYS A 67 -15.49 -14.78 15.52
C LYS A 67 -14.71 -16.09 15.53
N PHE A 68 -13.67 -16.17 16.34
CA PHE A 68 -12.90 -17.40 16.50
C PHE A 68 -13.77 -18.53 17.09
N GLU A 69 -14.52 -18.24 18.14
CA GLU A 69 -15.45 -19.18 18.76
C GLU A 69 -16.54 -19.63 17.79
N ALA A 70 -17.10 -18.72 16.98
CA ALA A 70 -18.06 -19.08 15.95
C ALA A 70 -17.49 -20.11 14.97
N VAL A 71 -16.23 -19.97 14.57
CA VAL A 71 -15.55 -20.97 13.72
C VAL A 71 -15.27 -22.26 14.49
N HIS A 72 -14.76 -22.15 15.71
CA HIS A 72 -14.39 -23.28 16.55
C HIS A 72 -15.58 -24.19 16.86
N TYR A 73 -16.75 -23.60 17.13
CA TYR A 73 -18.00 -24.30 17.38
C TYR A 73 -18.82 -24.57 16.10
N GLY A 74 -18.25 -24.34 14.92
CA GLY A 74 -18.85 -24.72 13.63
C GLY A 74 -20.04 -23.85 13.17
N GLN A 75 -20.25 -22.68 13.78
CA GLN A 75 -21.25 -21.70 13.33
C GLN A 75 -20.80 -20.98 12.05
N GLU A 76 -19.48 -20.76 11.90
CA GLU A 76 -18.86 -20.26 10.67
C GLU A 76 -17.84 -21.28 10.14
N ARG A 77 -17.70 -21.37 8.81
CA ARG A 77 -16.77 -22.32 8.18
C ARG A 77 -15.31 -21.84 8.19
N VAL A 78 -15.10 -20.53 8.15
CA VAL A 78 -13.77 -19.90 8.01
C VAL A 78 -13.75 -18.58 8.78
N LEU A 79 -12.66 -18.32 9.51
CA LEU A 79 -12.46 -17.05 10.19
C LEU A 79 -12.27 -15.93 9.17
N THR A 80 -13.35 -15.20 8.90
CA THR A 80 -13.35 -14.09 7.94
C THR A 80 -13.41 -12.76 8.69
N LEU A 81 -12.36 -11.96 8.55
CA LEU A 81 -12.22 -10.63 9.14
C LEU A 81 -12.50 -9.52 8.12
N GLY A 82 -13.33 -9.79 7.11
CA GLY A 82 -13.63 -8.87 6.00
C GLY A 82 -12.52 -8.81 4.95
N SER A 83 -12.71 -7.90 3.97
CA SER A 83 -11.77 -7.64 2.87
C SER A 83 -11.55 -6.12 2.76
N PRO A 84 -10.30 -5.64 2.57
CA PRO A 84 -10.03 -4.21 2.33
C PRO A 84 -10.65 -3.74 1.01
N TYR A 85 -10.93 -4.68 0.10
CA TYR A 85 -11.48 -4.41 -1.20
C TYR A 85 -12.98 -4.64 -1.21
N ARG A 86 -13.72 -3.77 -1.89
CA ARG A 86 -15.15 -3.95 -2.17
C ARG A 86 -15.35 -5.28 -2.90
N LYS A 87 -16.52 -5.90 -2.74
CA LYS A 87 -16.84 -7.22 -3.31
C LYS A 87 -16.70 -7.27 -4.85
N ASP A 88 -16.85 -6.13 -5.52
CA ASP A 88 -16.73 -5.93 -6.97
C ASP A 88 -15.34 -5.48 -7.42
N ALA A 89 -14.41 -5.28 -6.48
CA ALA A 89 -13.05 -4.89 -6.81
C ALA A 89 -12.39 -6.00 -7.63
N LYS A 90 -11.88 -5.62 -8.82
CA LYS A 90 -11.10 -6.51 -9.68
C LYS A 90 -9.68 -6.63 -9.11
N ILE A 91 -9.53 -7.30 -7.95
CA ILE A 91 -8.26 -7.42 -7.21
C ILE A 91 -7.14 -7.95 -8.12
N THR A 92 -7.43 -8.92 -8.99
CA THR A 92 -6.46 -9.43 -9.98
C THR A 92 -5.99 -8.36 -10.95
N ALA A 93 -6.88 -7.46 -11.38
CA ALA A 93 -6.51 -6.33 -12.24
C ALA A 93 -5.66 -5.31 -11.48
N VAL A 94 -6.00 -5.01 -10.22
CA VAL A 94 -5.22 -4.10 -9.37
C VAL A 94 -3.83 -4.67 -9.10
N ALA A 95 -3.72 -5.94 -8.71
CA ALA A 95 -2.46 -6.62 -8.49
C ALA A 95 -1.60 -6.67 -9.76
N ARG A 96 -2.23 -6.93 -10.92
CA ARG A 96 -1.56 -6.85 -12.22
C ARG A 96 -1.02 -5.45 -12.48
N GLN A 97 -1.81 -4.41 -12.29
CA GLN A 97 -1.38 -3.03 -12.49
C GLN A 97 -0.22 -2.65 -11.57
N MET A 98 -0.24 -3.08 -10.31
CA MET A 98 0.86 -2.84 -9.37
C MET A 98 2.13 -3.56 -9.84
N ASN A 99 2.04 -4.84 -10.22
CA ASN A 99 3.20 -5.60 -10.69
C ASN A 99 3.79 -5.01 -11.97
N GLU A 100 2.96 -4.70 -12.97
CA GLU A 100 3.40 -4.06 -14.22
C GLU A 100 4.05 -2.69 -13.94
N GLY A 101 3.46 -1.89 -13.05
CA GLY A 101 4.04 -0.61 -12.62
C GLY A 101 5.39 -0.78 -11.94
N TRP A 102 5.55 -1.80 -11.11
CA TRP A 102 6.80 -2.09 -10.40
C TRP A 102 7.91 -2.60 -11.30
N GLU A 103 7.58 -3.40 -12.30
CA GLU A 103 8.56 -3.80 -13.31
C GLU A 103 9.07 -2.60 -14.11
N VAL A 104 8.17 -1.69 -14.50
CA VAL A 104 8.55 -0.46 -15.21
C VAL A 104 9.38 0.46 -14.33
N TYR A 105 8.97 0.73 -13.09
CA TYR A 105 9.73 1.56 -12.15
C TYR A 105 11.16 1.03 -11.92
N ARG A 106 11.29 -0.29 -11.74
CA ARG A 106 12.60 -0.94 -11.57
C ARG A 106 13.46 -0.77 -12.81
N ALA A 107 12.90 -0.99 -14.00
CA ALA A 107 13.64 -0.83 -15.24
C ALA A 107 14.09 0.64 -15.47
N VAL A 108 13.25 1.61 -15.13
CA VAL A 108 13.63 3.04 -15.16
C VAL A 108 14.76 3.33 -14.16
N THR A 109 14.66 2.80 -12.95
CA THR A 109 15.68 3.02 -11.90
C THR A 109 17.02 2.38 -12.29
N GLU A 110 17.01 1.15 -12.78
CA GLU A 110 18.20 0.44 -13.31
C GLU A 110 18.85 1.25 -14.45
N TYR A 111 18.05 1.81 -15.36
CA TYR A 111 18.54 2.65 -16.45
C TYR A 111 19.23 3.92 -15.94
N LEU A 112 18.60 4.64 -15.01
CA LEU A 112 19.15 5.90 -14.48
C LEU A 112 20.40 5.70 -13.62
N GLN A 113 20.53 4.55 -12.96
CA GLN A 113 21.75 4.18 -12.25
C GLN A 113 22.92 3.91 -13.21
N THR A 114 22.64 3.31 -14.36
CA THR A 114 23.66 2.98 -15.37
C THR A 114 23.99 4.14 -16.29
N HIS A 115 23.07 5.10 -16.46
CA HIS A 115 23.22 6.27 -17.33
C HIS A 115 22.90 7.56 -16.58
N PRO A 116 23.70 7.94 -15.55
CA PRO A 116 23.39 9.05 -14.66
C PRO A 116 23.40 10.43 -15.33
N LEU A 117 24.06 10.56 -16.49
CA LEU A 117 24.17 11.79 -17.27
C LEU A 117 23.19 11.86 -18.44
N GLU A 118 22.53 10.75 -18.77
CA GLU A 118 21.52 10.73 -19.83
C GLU A 118 20.19 11.21 -19.27
N GLY A 119 19.63 12.23 -19.92
CA GLY A 119 18.36 12.82 -19.51
C GLY A 119 17.18 11.84 -19.62
N LEU A 120 16.12 12.13 -18.85
CA LEU A 120 14.89 11.33 -18.76
C LEU A 120 14.09 11.24 -20.08
N ALA A 121 14.38 12.09 -21.07
CA ALA A 121 13.64 12.13 -22.32
C ALA A 121 13.96 10.95 -23.27
N GLY A 122 15.16 10.36 -23.17
CA GLY A 122 15.60 9.24 -24.02
C GLY A 122 15.35 7.85 -23.41
N ALA A 123 15.20 7.77 -22.09
CA ALA A 123 15.19 6.49 -21.36
C ALA A 123 13.95 5.62 -21.67
N TYR A 124 12.83 6.21 -22.12
CA TYR A 124 11.61 5.45 -22.42
C TYR A 124 11.82 4.34 -23.47
N ILE A 125 12.54 4.64 -24.55
CA ILE A 125 12.78 3.68 -25.64
C ILE A 125 13.62 2.51 -25.13
N GLU A 126 14.67 2.82 -24.37
CA GLU A 126 15.58 1.82 -23.83
C GLU A 126 14.94 0.98 -22.72
N VAL A 127 14.16 1.60 -21.83
CA VAL A 127 13.36 0.90 -20.82
C VAL A 127 12.35 -0.03 -21.47
N SER A 128 11.64 0.45 -22.50
CA SER A 128 10.69 -0.38 -23.25
C SER A 128 11.38 -1.56 -23.95
N ARG A 129 12.57 -1.34 -24.53
CA ARG A 129 13.38 -2.41 -25.13
C ARG A 129 13.83 -3.43 -24.09
N ALA A 130 14.32 -2.98 -22.94
CA ALA A 130 14.79 -3.84 -21.86
C ALA A 130 13.67 -4.71 -21.27
N LEU A 131 12.47 -4.15 -21.09
CA LEU A 131 11.30 -4.90 -20.63
C LEU A 131 10.88 -5.99 -21.64
N ASN A 132 10.88 -5.65 -22.93
CA ASN A 132 10.58 -6.64 -23.98
C ASN A 132 11.65 -7.75 -24.04
N ALA A 133 12.93 -7.41 -23.89
CA ALA A 133 14.02 -8.38 -23.87
C ALA A 133 13.94 -9.34 -22.66
N LYS A 134 13.44 -8.86 -21.52
CA LYS A 134 13.17 -9.69 -20.32
C LYS A 134 11.88 -10.53 -20.45
N GLY A 135 11.16 -10.44 -21.57
CA GLY A 135 9.91 -11.20 -21.79
C GLY A 135 8.70 -10.63 -21.05
N ALA A 136 8.76 -9.39 -20.58
CA ALA A 136 7.65 -8.75 -19.88
C ALA A 136 6.45 -8.58 -20.83
N LYS A 137 5.27 -9.09 -20.44
CA LYS A 137 4.04 -9.02 -21.24
C LYS A 137 3.24 -7.74 -20.95
N ILE A 138 3.91 -6.58 -20.99
CA ILE A 138 3.30 -5.28 -20.70
C ILE A 138 2.94 -4.56 -22.01
N GLY A 139 1.68 -4.13 -22.14
CA GLY A 139 1.24 -3.40 -23.34
C GLY A 139 1.89 -2.01 -23.43
N LYS A 140 2.22 -1.55 -24.65
CA LYS A 140 2.90 -0.25 -24.89
C LYS A 140 2.22 0.94 -24.18
N GLY A 141 0.89 0.99 -24.16
CA GLY A 141 0.15 2.04 -23.46
C GLY A 141 0.32 2.00 -21.93
N ALA A 142 0.41 0.80 -21.36
CA ALA A 142 0.68 0.61 -19.94
C ALA A 142 2.12 0.99 -19.59
N VAL A 143 3.10 0.60 -20.42
CA VAL A 143 4.50 1.04 -20.26
C VAL A 143 4.60 2.57 -20.28
N ALA A 144 3.94 3.24 -21.24
CA ALA A 144 3.95 4.70 -21.32
C ALA A 144 3.35 5.38 -20.08
N LYS A 145 2.25 4.82 -19.55
CA LYS A 145 1.63 5.31 -18.31
C LYS A 145 2.59 5.14 -17.13
N TYR A 146 3.01 3.90 -16.87
CA TYR A 146 3.85 3.58 -15.71
C TYR A 146 5.23 4.23 -15.77
N TYR A 147 5.75 4.49 -16.96
CA TYR A 147 6.99 5.24 -17.13
C TYR A 147 6.85 6.66 -16.59
N LYS A 148 5.75 7.37 -16.91
CA LYS A 148 5.49 8.71 -16.37
C LYS A 148 5.32 8.67 -14.85
N ASP A 149 4.55 7.72 -14.35
CA ASP A 149 4.34 7.53 -12.90
C ASP A 149 5.68 7.27 -12.18
N ALA A 150 6.55 6.46 -12.79
CA ALA A 150 7.88 6.17 -12.25
C ALA A 150 8.80 7.38 -12.24
N LEU A 151 8.80 8.19 -13.31
CA LEU A 151 9.59 9.43 -13.36
C LEU A 151 9.18 10.39 -12.26
N GLN A 152 7.88 10.62 -12.11
CA GLN A 152 7.35 11.49 -11.06
C GLN A 152 7.78 11.00 -9.66
N ALA A 153 7.64 9.70 -9.38
CA ALA A 153 8.03 9.13 -8.10
C ALA A 153 9.54 9.30 -7.81
N ILE A 154 10.40 9.16 -8.84
CA ILE A 154 11.85 9.33 -8.71
C ILE A 154 12.21 10.80 -8.47
N GLU A 155 11.56 11.74 -9.17
CA GLU A 155 11.75 13.18 -8.95
C GLU A 155 11.34 13.59 -7.54
N GLU A 156 10.17 13.16 -7.08
CA GLU A 156 9.70 13.40 -5.71
C GLU A 156 10.68 12.83 -4.66
N GLN A 157 11.21 11.63 -4.88
CA GLN A 157 12.24 11.04 -4.01
C GLN A 157 13.52 11.90 -3.98
N ARG A 158 13.99 12.38 -5.13
CA ARG A 158 15.18 13.25 -5.23
C ARG A 158 14.96 14.57 -4.48
N GLU A 159 13.82 15.22 -4.67
CA GLU A 159 13.48 16.44 -3.93
C GLU A 159 13.43 16.20 -2.42
N ASN A 160 12.86 15.08 -1.99
CA ASN A 160 12.76 14.74 -0.58
C ASN A 160 14.13 14.46 0.06
N ILE A 161 15.08 13.91 -0.69
CA ILE A 161 16.48 13.76 -0.24
C ILE A 161 17.12 15.14 -0.12
N LEU A 162 16.97 16.00 -1.13
CA LEU A 162 17.55 17.36 -1.12
C LEU A 162 16.99 18.23 0.01
N LYS A 163 15.72 18.08 0.38
CA LYS A 163 15.09 18.81 1.50
C LYS A 163 15.56 18.32 2.89
N LYS A 164 16.22 17.16 2.97
CA LYS A 164 16.72 16.55 4.22
C LYS A 164 18.22 16.76 4.44
N LEU A 165 18.93 17.25 3.44
CA LEU A 165 20.35 17.65 3.51
C LEU A 165 20.45 19.12 3.94
#